data_AF-A0A9P5QTK8-F1
#
_entry.id   AF-A0A9P5QTK8-F1
#
_cell.length_a   1.000
_cell.length_b   1.000
_cell.length_c   1.000
_cell.angle_alpha   90.00
_cell.angle_beta   90.00
_cell.angle_gamma   90.00
#
_symmetry.space_group_name_H-M   'P 1'
#
loop_
_entity.id
_entity.type
_entity.pdbx_description
1 polymer ?
#
loop_
_entity_poly.entity_id
_entity_poly.type
_entity_poly.pdbx_seq_one_letter_code
_entity_poly.pdbx_strand_id
1 'polypeptide(L)'
;MEQSSIHQRRPGAPQDFSQERDRAPSESPIISDVTMQELANTPASTTPPDTFLAKYLLPHQYIAILFPITLLLGSLFGSIGGSRASYFSNKRNILNIIFVKNGWGWTTLVFLAYLAIVYGKALIKEEQNTQNAEAQSSNTNEEPRTRTRSTEASQPAVGHSTSKVPSDIIVKALTRWGLATAYWWIISQWFFGPGLFDRVFVLTGGSCSVDGHWSQYHCRSQGGLWSGGIDISGHMFLLSHAWLFLMEELSVFMNVPEAWTAVQSRPAARYAVLAVAGVCGLWWWMLLMTSVYYHHLAEKLTGLFFGMVFWFATYVTSYKVLPFPTMPDQAVML
;
A
#
# COMPACT_ATOMS: atom_id res chain seq x y z
N MET A 1 -46.01 -49.33 -50.61
CA MET A 1 -44.83 -48.58 -51.08
C MET A 1 -43.80 -48.74 -49.97
N GLU A 2 -42.62 -49.34 -50.10
CA GLU A 2 -41.85 -49.90 -51.21
C GLU A 2 -40.77 -50.81 -50.57
N GLN A 3 -40.13 -51.65 -51.38
CA GLN A 3 -39.31 -52.81 -51.05
C GLN A 3 -37.94 -52.46 -50.42
N SER A 4 -37.47 -53.20 -49.40
CA SER A 4 -36.43 -54.25 -49.47
C SER A 4 -35.13 -53.91 -50.24
N SER A 5 -33.97 -53.93 -49.55
CA SER A 5 -32.93 -54.96 -49.72
C SER A 5 -31.59 -54.57 -49.08
N ILE A 6 -30.88 -55.61 -48.64
CA ILE A 6 -29.65 -55.66 -47.87
C ILE A 6 -28.42 -55.62 -48.80
N HIS A 7 -27.35 -54.90 -48.43
CA HIS A 7 -25.99 -55.25 -48.88
C HIS A 7 -24.87 -54.80 -47.93
N GLN A 8 -24.04 -55.77 -47.50
CA GLN A 8 -22.79 -55.61 -46.75
C GLN A 8 -21.68 -54.98 -47.60
N ARG A 9 -20.69 -54.31 -46.96
CA ARG A 9 -19.26 -54.49 -47.30
C ARG A 9 -18.27 -53.94 -46.26
N ARG A 10 -17.05 -54.47 -46.38
CA ARG A 10 -15.87 -54.60 -45.49
C ARG A 10 -14.92 -53.36 -45.46
N PRO A 11 -13.85 -53.38 -44.61
CA PRO A 11 -12.99 -52.23 -44.30
C PRO A 11 -11.87 -51.98 -45.34
N GLY A 12 -11.40 -50.73 -45.41
CA GLY A 12 -10.28 -50.28 -46.25
C GLY A 12 -9.08 -49.78 -45.41
N ALA A 13 -7.89 -50.07 -45.92
CA ALA A 13 -6.57 -50.09 -45.27
C ALA A 13 -5.84 -48.71 -45.23
N PRO A 14 -4.60 -48.61 -44.68
CA PRO A 14 -3.96 -47.37 -44.24
C PRO A 14 -3.26 -46.60 -45.36
N GLN A 15 -3.17 -45.27 -45.24
CA GLN A 15 -2.41 -44.42 -46.16
C GLN A 15 -0.96 -44.25 -45.68
N ASP A 16 -0.07 -44.51 -46.64
CA ASP A 16 1.38 -44.51 -46.57
C ASP A 16 1.94 -43.07 -46.59
N PHE A 17 3.02 -42.87 -45.85
CA PHE A 17 3.64 -41.59 -45.52
C PHE A 17 4.97 -41.53 -46.26
N SER A 18 5.01 -41.07 -47.50
CA SER A 18 6.28 -40.66 -48.15
C SER A 18 6.07 -40.10 -49.55
N GLN A 19 6.07 -38.77 -49.67
CA GLN A 19 6.74 -38.01 -50.74
C GLN A 19 6.23 -36.57 -50.73
N GLU A 20 7.00 -35.65 -50.13
CA GLU A 20 7.17 -34.32 -50.75
C GLU A 20 8.43 -33.67 -50.15
N ARG A 21 9.58 -34.00 -50.74
CA ARG A 21 10.80 -33.20 -50.66
C ARG A 21 10.94 -32.57 -52.06
N ASP A 22 11.32 -31.30 -52.08
CA ASP A 22 11.73 -30.49 -53.24
C ASP A 22 10.68 -29.53 -53.84
N ARG A 23 10.59 -28.32 -53.25
CA ARG A 23 10.28 -27.10 -54.01
C ARG A 23 10.94 -25.86 -53.40
N ALA A 24 11.77 -25.20 -54.20
CA ALA A 24 12.38 -23.89 -53.91
C ALA A 24 11.31 -22.77 -53.88
N PRO A 25 11.57 -21.64 -53.18
CA PRO A 25 10.54 -20.62 -52.94
C PRO A 25 10.44 -19.64 -54.12
N SER A 26 9.22 -19.46 -54.65
CA SER A 26 8.88 -18.33 -55.53
C SER A 26 8.37 -17.14 -54.71
N GLU A 27 8.84 -15.95 -55.08
CA GLU A 27 8.48 -14.64 -54.53
C GLU A 27 6.97 -14.38 -54.46
N SER A 28 6.55 -13.71 -53.39
CA SER A 28 5.25 -13.03 -53.25
C SER A 28 5.39 -11.92 -52.16
N PRO A 29 4.47 -10.94 -52.06
CA PRO A 29 4.78 -9.54 -52.38
C PRO A 29 4.77 -8.60 -51.15
N ILE A 30 5.57 -7.53 -51.26
CA ILE A 30 5.42 -6.17 -50.69
C ILE A 30 4.39 -6.06 -49.54
N ILE A 31 4.85 -6.30 -48.31
CA ILE A 31 4.23 -5.78 -47.07
C ILE A 31 5.19 -4.72 -46.52
N SER A 32 5.09 -3.51 -47.06
CA SER A 32 5.78 -2.33 -46.53
C SER A 32 5.08 -1.11 -47.09
N ASP A 33 4.12 -0.57 -46.33
CA ASP A 33 3.79 0.88 -46.30
C ASP A 33 2.50 1.16 -45.51
N VAL A 34 1.60 0.18 -45.36
CA VAL A 34 0.32 0.40 -44.66
C VAL A 34 0.49 0.51 -43.13
N THR A 35 1.48 -0.18 -42.54
CA THR A 35 1.69 -0.18 -41.08
C THR A 35 2.34 1.09 -40.52
N MET A 36 3.07 1.85 -41.33
CA MET A 36 3.71 3.10 -40.87
C MET A 36 2.73 4.28 -40.87
N GLN A 37 1.75 4.29 -41.77
CA GLN A 37 0.73 5.33 -41.84
C GLN A 37 -0.26 5.23 -40.65
N GLU A 38 -0.50 4.02 -40.12
CA GLU A 38 -1.42 3.80 -39.01
C GLU A 38 -0.81 4.14 -37.64
N LEU A 39 0.53 4.03 -37.48
CA LEU A 39 1.21 4.56 -36.30
C LEU A 39 1.23 6.10 -36.28
N ALA A 40 1.25 6.76 -37.44
CA ALA A 40 1.30 8.21 -37.55
C ALA A 40 -0.04 8.90 -37.24
N ASN A 41 -1.16 8.16 -37.29
CA ASN A 41 -2.51 8.68 -37.06
C ASN A 41 -3.05 8.41 -35.65
N THR A 42 -2.22 7.94 -34.72
CA THR A 42 -2.60 7.87 -33.31
C THR A 42 -2.81 9.31 -32.82
N PRO A 43 -4.02 9.74 -32.44
CA PRO A 43 -4.19 11.06 -31.85
C PRO A 43 -3.26 11.14 -30.65
N ALA A 44 -2.39 12.15 -30.65
CA ALA A 44 -1.48 12.44 -29.55
C ALA A 44 -2.26 12.32 -28.25
N SER A 45 -1.85 11.38 -27.39
CA SER A 45 -2.36 11.26 -26.03
C SER A 45 -2.35 12.65 -25.45
N THR A 46 -3.54 13.18 -25.18
CA THR A 46 -3.73 14.48 -24.53
C THR A 46 -3.00 14.39 -23.20
N THR A 47 -1.79 14.94 -23.16
CA THR A 47 -1.04 15.08 -21.91
C THR A 47 -1.99 15.76 -20.92
N PRO A 48 -2.27 15.13 -19.76
CA PRO A 48 -3.17 15.73 -18.79
C PRO A 48 -2.65 17.14 -18.46
N PRO A 49 -3.53 18.12 -18.21
CA PRO A 49 -3.11 19.49 -17.96
C PRO A 49 -2.03 19.49 -16.87
N ASP A 50 -0.90 20.13 -17.18
CA ASP A 50 0.28 20.26 -16.32
C ASP A 50 -0.09 21.07 -15.06
N THR A 51 -0.84 20.43 -14.15
CA THR A 51 -1.16 21.02 -12.87
C THR A 51 0.11 21.03 -12.03
N PHE A 52 0.33 22.10 -11.27
CA PHE A 52 1.47 22.21 -10.35
C PHE A 52 1.60 20.97 -9.44
N LEU A 53 0.48 20.37 -9.05
CA LEU A 53 0.43 19.16 -8.24
C LEU A 53 0.94 17.91 -8.98
N ALA A 54 0.73 17.80 -10.30
CA ALA A 54 1.21 16.68 -11.11
C ALA A 54 2.73 16.59 -11.19
N LYS A 55 3.42 17.71 -10.91
CA LYS A 55 4.87 17.73 -10.80
C LYS A 55 5.39 17.04 -9.53
N TYR A 56 4.60 16.99 -8.46
CA TYR A 56 5.08 16.55 -7.14
C TYR A 56 4.38 15.29 -6.61
N LEU A 57 3.11 15.07 -6.96
CA LEU A 57 2.30 13.96 -6.46
C LEU A 57 2.17 12.84 -7.50
N LEU A 58 2.31 11.60 -7.04
CA LEU A 58 1.96 10.42 -7.83
C LEU A 58 0.44 10.33 -8.02
N PRO A 59 -0.07 9.66 -9.07
CA PRO A 59 -1.51 9.60 -9.35
C PRO A 59 -2.37 9.11 -8.17
N HIS A 60 -1.91 8.11 -7.40
CA HIS A 60 -2.65 7.64 -6.23
C HIS A 60 -2.63 8.63 -5.05
N GLN A 61 -1.61 9.49 -4.97
CA GLN A 61 -1.43 10.46 -3.88
C GLN A 61 -2.46 11.60 -3.91
N TYR A 62 -3.14 11.81 -5.04
CA TYR A 62 -4.26 12.75 -5.14
C TYR A 62 -5.44 12.41 -4.22
N ILE A 63 -5.54 11.16 -3.77
CA ILE A 63 -6.56 10.74 -2.79
C ILE A 63 -6.47 11.55 -1.48
N ALA A 64 -5.30 12.12 -1.16
CA ALA A 64 -5.09 12.97 0.00
C ALA A 64 -5.97 14.25 -0.03
N ILE A 65 -6.47 14.66 -1.20
CA ILE A 65 -7.40 15.80 -1.33
C ILE A 65 -8.78 15.47 -0.75
N LEU A 66 -9.15 14.19 -0.64
CA LEU A 66 -10.42 13.78 -0.04
C LEU A 66 -10.53 14.18 1.43
N PHE A 67 -9.42 14.31 2.17
CA PHE A 67 -9.44 14.64 3.59
C PHE A 67 -9.94 16.07 3.88
N PRO A 68 -9.33 17.14 3.32
CA PRO A 68 -9.85 18.48 3.51
C PRO A 68 -11.26 18.65 2.94
N ILE A 69 -11.59 17.99 1.82
CA ILE A 69 -12.96 17.99 1.27
C ILE A 69 -13.94 17.37 2.28
N THR A 70 -13.64 16.18 2.80
CA THR A 70 -14.49 15.48 3.78
C THR A 70 -14.70 16.31 5.04
N LEU A 71 -13.64 16.94 5.53
CA LEU A 71 -13.68 17.81 6.70
C LEU A 71 -14.58 19.03 6.48
N LEU A 72 -14.42 19.71 5.35
CA LEU A 72 -15.19 20.91 5.02
C LEU A 72 -16.66 20.58 4.77
N LEU A 73 -16.94 19.55 3.97
CA LEU A 73 -18.32 19.10 3.71
C LEU A 73 -19.01 18.62 4.99
N GLY A 74 -18.32 17.82 5.80
CA GLY A 74 -18.85 17.35 7.08
C GLY A 74 -19.11 18.51 8.05
N SER A 75 -18.20 19.48 8.14
CA SER A 75 -18.37 20.66 9.00
C SER A 75 -19.49 21.56 8.53
N LEU A 76 -19.64 21.76 7.22
CA LEU A 76 -20.75 22.50 6.62
C LEU A 76 -22.07 21.80 6.94
N PHE A 77 -22.17 20.50 6.69
CA PHE A 77 -23.36 19.69 6.98
C PHE A 77 -23.73 19.74 8.47
N GLY A 78 -22.75 19.62 9.36
CA GLY A 78 -22.96 19.75 10.80
C GLY A 78 -23.48 21.12 11.21
N SER A 79 -23.02 22.19 10.55
CA SER A 79 -23.39 23.58 10.84
C SER A 79 -24.79 23.96 10.37
N ILE A 80 -25.27 23.39 9.25
CA ILE A 80 -26.63 23.63 8.72
C ILE A 80 -27.72 22.80 9.40
N GLY A 81 -27.43 22.17 10.54
CA GLY A 81 -28.40 21.39 11.32
C GLY A 81 -28.40 19.88 11.05
N GLY A 82 -27.36 19.34 10.39
CA GLY A 82 -27.15 17.90 10.22
C GLY A 82 -26.65 17.18 11.48
N SER A 83 -26.19 17.92 12.48
CA SER A 83 -25.65 17.41 13.76
C SER A 83 -26.71 16.99 14.79
N ARG A 84 -27.92 16.64 14.36
CA ARG A 84 -29.01 16.18 15.26
C ARG A 84 -28.60 14.90 16.01
N ALA A 85 -29.22 14.70 17.17
CA ALA A 85 -29.01 13.50 17.98
C ALA A 85 -29.19 12.22 17.14
N SER A 86 -28.11 11.47 17.01
CA SER A 86 -28.01 10.26 16.20
C SER A 86 -27.04 9.27 16.86
N TYR A 87 -26.99 8.04 16.33
CA TYR A 87 -26.02 7.03 16.78
C TYR A 87 -24.57 7.56 16.84
N PHE A 88 -24.15 8.35 15.86
CA PHE A 88 -22.78 8.86 15.74
C PHE A 88 -22.49 10.08 16.63
N SER A 89 -23.53 10.81 17.04
CA SER A 89 -23.41 11.90 18.03
C SER A 89 -23.07 11.39 19.44
N ASN A 90 -23.30 10.10 19.71
CA ASN A 90 -22.93 9.47 20.98
C ASN A 90 -21.49 8.95 20.92
N LYS A 91 -20.59 9.51 21.74
CA LYS A 91 -19.19 9.08 21.86
C LYS A 91 -19.02 7.63 22.33
N ARG A 92 -20.07 7.00 22.86
CA ARG A 92 -20.09 5.60 23.32
C ARG A 92 -20.66 4.63 22.28
N ASN A 93 -20.78 5.05 21.02
CA ASN A 93 -21.17 4.14 19.95
C ASN A 93 -20.13 3.03 19.73
N ILE A 94 -20.56 1.87 19.21
CA ILE A 94 -19.74 0.66 19.08
C ILE A 94 -18.52 0.91 18.20
N LEU A 95 -18.69 1.65 17.10
CA LEU A 95 -17.61 1.93 16.16
C LEU A 95 -16.51 2.77 16.82
N ASN A 96 -16.89 3.78 17.62
CA ASN A 96 -15.91 4.58 18.34
C ASN A 96 -15.20 3.78 19.44
N ILE A 97 -15.95 2.99 20.23
CA ILE A 97 -15.36 2.24 21.35
C ILE A 97 -14.41 1.15 20.87
N ILE A 98 -14.81 0.36 19.87
CA ILE A 98 -14.03 -0.79 19.42
C ILE A 98 -12.93 -0.35 18.46
N PHE A 99 -13.26 0.45 17.45
CA PHE A 99 -12.33 0.76 16.36
C PHE A 99 -11.56 2.04 16.62
N VAL A 100 -12.23 3.18 16.71
CA VAL A 100 -11.53 4.47 16.66
C VAL A 100 -10.62 4.69 17.86
N LYS A 101 -11.07 4.33 19.07
CA LYS A 101 -10.23 4.41 20.28
C LYS A 101 -8.95 3.57 20.18
N ASN A 102 -8.98 2.47 19.43
CA ASN A 102 -7.84 1.59 19.19
C ASN A 102 -7.32 1.69 17.75
N GLY A 103 -7.51 2.86 17.10
CA GLY A 103 -7.32 3.00 15.66
C GLY A 103 -5.95 2.56 15.15
N TRP A 104 -4.88 2.93 15.87
CA TRP A 104 -3.53 2.50 15.51
C TRP A 104 -3.30 0.99 15.68
N GLY A 105 -3.94 0.38 16.70
CA GLY A 105 -3.88 -1.06 16.94
C GLY A 105 -4.50 -1.85 15.79
N TRP A 106 -5.69 -1.45 15.33
CA TRP A 106 -6.33 -2.07 14.16
C TRP A 106 -5.53 -1.86 12.88
N THR A 107 -4.97 -0.66 12.69
CA THR A 107 -4.09 -0.32 11.56
C THR A 107 -2.86 -1.22 11.53
N THR A 108 -2.20 -1.39 12.68
CA THR A 108 -1.04 -2.27 12.83
C THR A 108 -1.41 -3.73 12.56
N LEU A 109 -2.53 -4.21 13.12
CA LEU A 109 -2.97 -5.58 12.93
C LEU A 109 -3.19 -5.91 11.45
N VAL A 110 -3.95 -5.08 10.73
CA VAL A 110 -4.21 -5.34 9.31
C VAL A 110 -2.96 -5.17 8.45
N PHE A 111 -2.08 -4.22 8.77
CA PHE A 111 -0.81 -4.04 8.09
C PHE A 111 0.12 -5.25 8.24
N LEU A 112 0.32 -5.74 9.47
CA LEU A 112 1.19 -6.89 9.72
C LEU A 112 0.61 -8.18 9.12
N ALA A 113 -0.71 -8.37 9.20
CA ALA A 113 -1.38 -9.49 8.54
C ALA A 113 -1.22 -9.42 7.01
N TYR A 114 -1.40 -8.23 6.43
CA TYR A 114 -1.13 -7.97 5.02
C TYR A 114 0.31 -8.32 4.65
N LEU A 115 1.30 -7.81 5.39
CA LEU A 115 2.72 -8.05 5.13
C LEU A 115 3.05 -9.56 5.17
N ALA A 116 2.58 -10.26 6.21
CA ALA A 116 2.80 -11.69 6.39
C ALA A 116 2.13 -12.54 5.29
N ILE A 117 0.89 -12.23 4.91
CA ILE A 117 0.15 -13.05 3.94
C ILE A 117 0.61 -12.78 2.51
N VAL A 118 0.88 -11.52 2.16
CA VAL A 118 1.23 -11.12 0.80
C VAL A 118 2.68 -11.44 0.49
N TYR A 119 3.61 -11.14 1.41
CA TYR A 119 5.06 -11.28 1.20
C TYR A 119 5.70 -12.43 1.97
N GLY A 120 5.05 -13.00 3.01
CA GLY A 120 5.67 -14.03 3.86
C GLY A 120 6.02 -15.33 3.14
N LYS A 121 5.28 -15.73 2.09
CA LYS A 121 5.66 -16.91 1.27
C LYS A 121 6.97 -16.72 0.51
N ALA A 122 7.34 -15.47 0.18
CA ALA A 122 8.58 -15.17 -0.51
C ALA A 122 9.79 -15.37 0.42
N LEU A 123 9.65 -15.04 1.72
CA LEU A 123 10.69 -15.30 2.73
C LEU A 123 10.97 -16.79 2.91
N ILE A 124 9.91 -17.60 3.05
CA ILE A 124 10.06 -19.05 3.26
C ILE A 124 10.78 -19.69 2.07
N LYS A 125 10.44 -19.25 0.85
CA LYS A 125 11.07 -19.74 -0.36
C LYS A 125 12.54 -19.30 -0.48
N GLU A 126 12.86 -18.08 -0.06
CA GLU A 126 14.25 -17.58 0.01
C GLU A 126 15.08 -18.43 0.98
N GLU A 127 14.60 -18.64 2.20
CA GLU A 127 15.28 -19.43 3.22
C GLU A 127 15.53 -20.88 2.77
N GLN A 128 14.53 -21.52 2.15
CA GLN A 128 14.68 -22.86 1.57
C GLN A 128 15.73 -22.89 0.45
N ASN A 129 15.75 -21.90 -0.43
CA ASN A 129 16.73 -21.83 -1.51
C ASN A 129 18.15 -21.62 -0.97
N THR A 130 18.33 -20.78 0.05
CA THR A 130 19.64 -20.57 0.72
C THR A 130 20.13 -21.85 1.39
N GLN A 131 19.27 -22.53 2.16
CA GLN A 131 19.61 -23.80 2.79
C GLN A 131 20.00 -24.88 1.75
N ASN A 132 19.27 -24.97 0.64
CA ASN A 132 19.58 -25.90 -0.45
C ASN A 132 20.93 -25.59 -1.12
N ALA A 133 21.24 -24.30 -1.32
CA ALA A 133 22.51 -23.86 -1.91
C ALA A 133 23.71 -24.14 -0.99
N GLU A 134 23.57 -23.93 0.32
CA GLU A 134 24.58 -24.26 1.32
C GLU A 134 24.81 -25.78 1.40
N ALA A 135 23.74 -26.58 1.37
CA ALA A 135 23.83 -28.04 1.35
C ALA A 135 24.56 -28.57 0.09
N GLN A 136 24.34 -27.97 -1.08
CA GLN A 136 25.04 -28.33 -2.32
C GLN A 136 26.53 -27.94 -2.30
N SER A 137 26.89 -26.81 -1.69
CA SER A 137 28.29 -26.38 -1.51
C SER A 137 29.05 -27.28 -0.53
N SER A 138 28.38 -27.79 0.50
CA SER A 138 29.00 -28.71 1.46
C SER A 138 29.30 -30.09 0.85
N ASN A 139 28.41 -30.62 0.01
CA ASN A 139 28.59 -31.92 -0.65
C ASN A 139 29.65 -31.93 -1.77
N THR A 140 30.00 -30.78 -2.35
CA THR A 140 31.02 -30.70 -3.42
C THR A 140 32.46 -30.69 -2.90
N ASN A 141 32.67 -30.58 -1.58
CA ASN A 141 34.00 -30.59 -0.98
C ASN A 141 34.49 -31.98 -0.54
N GLU A 142 33.74 -33.05 -0.81
CA GLU A 142 34.02 -34.40 -0.30
C GLU A 142 34.35 -35.46 -1.37
N GLU A 143 34.81 -35.07 -2.58
CA GLU A 143 35.21 -36.04 -3.62
C GLU A 143 36.75 -36.26 -3.71
N PRO A 144 37.24 -37.52 -3.79
CA PRO A 144 38.66 -37.84 -3.66
C PRO A 144 39.50 -37.39 -4.85
N ARG A 145 40.65 -36.79 -4.52
CA ARG A 145 41.71 -36.32 -5.41
C ARG A 145 42.25 -37.45 -6.30
N THR A 146 41.66 -37.67 -7.47
CA THR A 146 42.27 -38.46 -8.55
C THR A 146 42.40 -37.64 -9.81
N ARG A 147 43.66 -37.51 -10.24
CA ARG A 147 44.19 -36.54 -11.19
C ARG A 147 44.10 -37.10 -12.61
N THR A 148 43.28 -36.52 -13.46
CA THR A 148 43.51 -36.60 -14.91
C THR A 148 43.13 -35.31 -15.62
N ARG A 149 44.05 -34.87 -16.45
CA ARG A 149 44.14 -33.57 -17.12
C ARG A 149 43.39 -33.65 -18.46
N SER A 150 42.43 -32.75 -18.67
CA SER A 150 42.04 -32.32 -20.02
C SER A 150 41.61 -30.86 -19.97
N THR A 151 42.29 -30.10 -20.81
CA THR A 151 42.07 -28.70 -21.17
C THR A 151 40.66 -28.45 -21.66
N GLU A 152 39.94 -27.53 -21.00
CA GLU A 152 38.78 -26.88 -21.60
C GLU A 152 38.70 -25.42 -21.13
N ALA A 153 38.38 -24.55 -22.08
CA ALA A 153 38.58 -23.11 -22.01
C ALA A 153 37.73 -22.46 -20.92
N SER A 154 38.38 -21.61 -20.13
CA SER A 154 37.79 -20.77 -19.10
C SER A 154 36.73 -19.84 -19.70
N GLN A 155 35.46 -20.17 -19.48
CA GLN A 155 34.38 -19.19 -19.58
C GLN A 155 34.48 -18.24 -18.37
N PRO A 156 34.21 -16.93 -18.52
CA PRO A 156 34.20 -16.01 -17.39
C PRO A 156 33.05 -16.41 -16.47
N ALA A 157 33.37 -16.62 -15.20
CA ALA A 157 32.39 -16.87 -14.14
C ALA A 157 31.38 -15.71 -14.12
N VAL A 158 30.17 -15.98 -14.61
CA VAL A 158 29.01 -15.12 -14.40
C VAL A 158 28.73 -15.17 -12.91
N GLY A 159 29.13 -14.11 -12.20
CA GLY A 159 28.82 -13.94 -10.79
C GLY A 159 27.31 -14.04 -10.60
N HIS A 160 26.85 -15.14 -9.98
CA HIS A 160 25.48 -15.29 -9.53
C HIS A 160 25.27 -14.26 -8.41
N SER A 161 24.74 -13.10 -8.77
CA SER A 161 24.23 -12.14 -7.80
C SER A 161 23.04 -12.81 -7.10
N THR A 162 23.27 -13.33 -5.90
CA THR A 162 22.21 -13.90 -5.07
C THR A 162 21.22 -12.79 -4.76
N SER A 163 20.10 -12.79 -5.47
CA SER A 163 18.96 -11.89 -5.27
C SER A 163 18.42 -12.06 -3.84
N LYS A 164 18.87 -11.22 -2.91
CA LYS A 164 18.33 -11.06 -1.53
C LYS A 164 17.02 -10.25 -1.52
N VAL A 165 16.17 -10.47 -2.50
CA VAL A 165 15.06 -9.56 -2.86
C VAL A 165 13.87 -9.61 -1.87
N PRO A 166 13.45 -10.76 -1.31
CA PRO A 166 12.28 -10.81 -0.41
C PRO A 166 12.48 -10.21 0.99
N SER A 167 13.65 -10.45 1.62
CA SER A 167 13.95 -9.95 2.97
C SER A 167 14.03 -8.42 3.05
N ASP A 168 14.58 -7.76 2.02
CA ASP A 168 14.71 -6.31 1.96
C ASP A 168 13.35 -5.59 1.92
N ILE A 169 12.38 -6.13 1.17
CA ILE A 169 11.02 -5.55 1.06
C ILE A 169 10.34 -5.47 2.42
N ILE A 170 10.42 -6.54 3.21
CA ILE A 170 9.76 -6.62 4.53
C ILE A 170 10.47 -5.71 5.54
N VAL A 171 11.81 -5.65 5.52
CA VAL A 171 12.58 -4.75 6.37
C VAL A 171 12.24 -3.28 6.07
N LYS A 172 12.14 -2.91 4.79
CA LYS A 172 11.70 -1.58 4.36
C LYS A 172 10.28 -1.26 4.84
N ALA A 173 9.33 -2.19 4.67
CA ALA A 173 7.95 -2.01 5.11
C ALA A 173 7.83 -1.85 6.65
N LEU A 174 8.52 -2.70 7.41
CA LEU A 174 8.56 -2.60 8.87
C LEU A 174 9.22 -1.32 9.35
N THR A 175 10.23 -0.82 8.64
CA THR A 175 10.86 0.47 8.93
C THR A 175 9.86 1.61 8.74
N ARG A 176 9.12 1.64 7.62
CA ARG A 176 8.09 2.66 7.38
C ARG A 176 7.00 2.62 8.45
N TRP A 177 6.53 1.44 8.82
CA TRP A 177 5.57 1.25 9.92
C TRP A 177 6.12 1.71 11.27
N GLY A 178 7.39 1.40 11.57
CA GLY A 178 8.07 1.82 12.80
C GLY A 178 8.18 3.34 12.88
N LEU A 179 8.57 4.00 11.79
CA LEU A 179 8.62 5.46 11.69
C LEU A 179 7.23 6.09 11.84
N ALA A 180 6.20 5.51 11.22
CA ALA A 180 4.82 5.99 11.34
C ALA A 180 4.28 5.83 12.78
N THR A 181 4.64 4.73 13.44
CA THR A 181 4.29 4.47 14.85
C THR A 181 5.00 5.44 15.78
N ALA A 182 6.30 5.65 15.58
CA ALA A 182 7.09 6.61 16.34
C ALA A 182 6.54 8.03 16.19
N TYR A 183 6.17 8.44 14.97
CA TYR A 183 5.53 9.72 14.72
C TYR A 183 4.22 9.88 15.50
N TRP A 184 3.31 8.92 15.36
CA TRP A 184 2.03 8.95 16.08
C TRP A 184 2.23 9.10 17.60
N TRP A 185 3.16 8.32 18.13
CA TRP A 185 3.43 8.30 19.55
C TRP A 185 4.16 9.56 20.04
N ILE A 186 5.13 10.11 19.31
CA ILE A 186 5.80 11.38 19.66
C ILE A 186 4.77 12.52 19.71
N ILE A 187 3.90 12.61 18.70
CA ILE A 187 2.87 13.65 18.63
C ILE A 187 1.84 13.50 19.77
N SER A 188 1.49 12.27 20.16
CA SER A 188 0.46 12.05 21.18
C SER A 188 0.97 11.98 22.62
N GLN A 189 2.22 11.55 22.86
CA GLN A 189 2.74 11.22 24.20
C GLN A 189 3.96 12.05 24.65
N TRP A 190 4.64 12.79 23.76
CA TRP A 190 5.87 13.59 23.98
C TRP A 190 6.59 13.47 25.35
N PHE A 191 7.85 13.00 25.34
CA PHE A 191 8.60 12.62 26.55
C PHE A 191 9.10 13.71 27.52
N PHE A 192 9.08 15.00 27.16
CA PHE A 192 9.71 16.05 27.98
C PHE A 192 8.69 17.06 28.54
N GLY A 193 7.69 16.58 29.30
CA GLY A 193 6.65 17.41 29.91
C GLY A 193 5.27 17.14 29.32
N PRO A 194 4.33 18.11 29.35
CA PRO A 194 3.00 17.94 28.76
C PRO A 194 3.10 17.55 27.27
N GLY A 195 2.17 16.71 26.80
CA GLY A 195 2.10 16.27 25.41
C GLY A 195 2.01 17.45 24.43
N LEU A 196 2.33 17.22 23.15
CA LEU A 196 2.24 18.28 22.14
C LEU A 196 0.84 18.93 22.12
N PHE A 197 -0.21 18.13 22.32
CA PHE A 197 -1.60 18.62 22.33
C PHE A 197 -1.85 19.58 23.50
N ASP A 198 -1.39 19.23 24.70
CA ASP A 198 -1.47 20.11 25.87
C ASP A 198 -0.68 21.41 25.65
N ARG A 199 0.50 21.33 25.03
CA ARG A 199 1.31 22.52 24.72
C ARG A 199 0.63 23.43 23.72
N VAL A 200 0.13 22.90 22.62
CA VAL A 200 -0.58 23.69 21.60
C VAL A 200 -1.83 24.34 22.21
N PHE A 201 -2.53 23.61 23.08
CA PHE A 201 -3.68 24.17 23.81
C PHE A 201 -3.28 25.37 24.68
N VAL A 202 -2.24 25.23 25.51
CA VAL A 202 -1.76 26.33 26.37
C VAL A 202 -1.21 27.49 25.54
N LEU A 203 -0.42 27.21 24.49
CA LEU A 203 0.16 28.21 23.59
C LEU A 203 -0.90 29.04 22.86
N THR A 204 -2.08 28.46 22.63
CA THR A 204 -3.21 29.14 21.98
C THR A 204 -4.12 29.88 22.96
N GLY A 205 -3.69 30.04 24.23
CA GLY A 205 -4.41 30.78 25.26
C GLY A 205 -5.22 29.92 26.23
N GLY A 206 -5.11 28.60 26.14
CA GLY A 206 -5.77 27.67 27.05
C GLY A 206 -5.14 27.61 28.43
N SER A 207 -5.97 27.39 29.45
CA SER A 207 -5.53 27.29 30.83
C SER A 207 -6.36 26.30 31.64
N CYS A 208 -5.80 25.88 32.77
CA CYS A 208 -6.52 25.17 33.82
C CYS A 208 -7.11 26.18 34.81
N SER A 209 -8.31 25.94 35.32
CA SER A 209 -8.90 26.74 36.40
C SER A 209 -8.16 26.61 37.74
N VAL A 210 -7.30 25.61 37.87
CA VAL A 210 -6.42 25.40 39.02
C VAL A 210 -5.00 25.78 38.59
N ASP A 211 -4.41 26.75 39.29
CA ASP A 211 -3.08 27.26 38.97
C ASP A 211 -2.00 26.17 39.05
N GLY A 212 -0.95 26.33 38.24
CA GLY A 212 0.22 25.43 38.26
C GLY A 212 0.07 24.15 37.44
N HIS A 213 -1.05 23.94 36.74
CA HIS A 213 -1.27 22.76 35.89
C HIS A 213 -1.29 23.10 34.40
N TRP A 214 -0.39 22.44 33.65
CA TRP A 214 -0.16 22.69 32.22
C TRP A 214 -0.57 21.50 31.33
N SER A 215 -1.35 20.57 31.87
CA SER A 215 -1.80 19.37 31.18
C SER A 215 -3.27 19.10 31.47
N GLN A 216 -4.03 18.70 30.45
CA GLN A 216 -5.45 18.38 30.59
C GLN A 216 -5.68 17.27 31.63
N TYR A 217 -4.83 16.24 31.64
CA TYR A 217 -4.94 15.12 32.58
C TYR A 217 -4.75 15.60 34.03
N HIS A 218 -3.67 16.33 34.30
CA HIS A 218 -3.37 16.83 35.65
C HIS A 218 -4.44 17.82 36.12
N CYS A 219 -4.88 18.74 35.26
CA CYS A 219 -5.94 19.69 35.58
C CYS A 219 -7.22 18.96 36.02
N ARG A 220 -7.68 17.98 35.24
CA ARG A 220 -8.89 17.21 35.56
C ARG A 220 -8.73 16.33 36.79
N SER A 221 -7.53 15.79 37.03
CA SER A 221 -7.26 14.98 38.23
C SER A 221 -7.41 15.77 39.53
N GLN A 222 -7.22 17.09 39.47
CA GLN A 222 -7.39 18.01 40.61
C GLN A 222 -8.79 18.66 40.64
N GLY A 223 -9.73 18.20 39.81
CA GLY A 223 -11.06 18.80 39.71
C GLY A 223 -11.11 20.13 38.96
N GLY A 224 -10.02 20.51 38.28
CA GLY A 224 -9.94 21.72 37.48
C GLY A 224 -10.67 21.63 36.14
N LEU A 225 -11.14 22.78 35.67
CA LEU A 225 -11.72 22.97 34.34
C LEU A 225 -10.62 23.34 33.35
N TRP A 226 -10.58 22.67 32.20
CA TRP A 226 -9.60 22.90 31.13
C TRP A 226 -10.28 23.59 29.95
N SER A 227 -9.98 24.87 29.70
CA SER A 227 -10.71 25.70 28.73
C SER A 227 -9.88 26.84 28.13
N GLY A 228 -10.33 27.39 27.01
CA GLY A 228 -9.80 28.63 26.41
C GLY A 228 -8.81 28.47 25.25
N GLY A 229 -8.24 27.28 25.06
CA GLY A 229 -7.28 27.00 23.98
C GLY A 229 -7.87 26.18 22.83
N ILE A 230 -7.07 25.97 21.78
CA ILE A 230 -7.39 25.07 20.67
C ILE A 230 -6.95 23.65 21.05
N ASP A 231 -7.92 22.75 21.20
CA ASP A 231 -7.66 21.33 21.46
C ASP A 231 -7.51 20.56 20.13
N ILE A 232 -6.36 19.96 19.89
CA ILE A 232 -6.11 19.25 18.63
C ILE A 232 -7.03 18.03 18.55
N SER A 233 -7.76 17.88 17.45
CA SER A 233 -8.61 16.70 17.27
C SER A 233 -7.76 15.44 17.05
N GLY A 234 -7.59 14.66 18.11
CA GLY A 234 -6.85 13.39 18.09
C GLY A 234 -7.45 12.36 17.13
N HIS A 235 -8.78 12.36 16.95
CA HIS A 235 -9.47 11.50 15.98
C HIS A 235 -9.12 11.89 14.54
N MET A 236 -9.15 13.20 14.21
CA MET A 236 -8.76 13.67 12.87
C MET A 236 -7.30 13.32 12.57
N PHE A 237 -6.42 13.56 13.54
CA PHE A 237 -5.01 13.23 13.47
C PHE A 237 -4.77 11.73 13.23
N LEU A 238 -5.23 10.88 14.15
CA LEU A 238 -4.91 9.46 14.13
C LEU A 238 -5.51 8.75 12.91
N LEU A 239 -6.78 9.03 12.58
CA LEU A 239 -7.44 8.36 11.47
C LEU A 239 -6.88 8.78 10.11
N SER A 240 -6.47 10.04 9.95
CA SER A 240 -5.85 10.47 8.70
C SER A 240 -4.44 9.96 8.52
N HIS A 241 -3.63 9.98 9.59
CA HIS A 241 -2.30 9.37 9.59
C HIS A 241 -2.37 7.86 9.28
N ALA A 242 -3.27 7.13 9.93
CA ALA A 242 -3.48 5.70 9.70
C ALA A 242 -3.94 5.39 8.27
N TRP A 243 -4.91 6.15 7.75
CA TRP A 243 -5.42 5.91 6.40
C TRP A 243 -4.36 6.19 5.33
N LEU A 244 -3.63 7.31 5.42
CA LEU A 244 -2.56 7.64 4.47
C LEU A 244 -1.43 6.61 4.49
N PHE A 245 -1.01 6.15 5.67
CA PHE A 245 -0.02 5.08 5.79
C PHE A 245 -0.47 3.80 5.05
N LEU A 246 -1.69 3.31 5.33
CA LEU A 246 -2.20 2.08 4.70
C LEU A 246 -2.38 2.24 3.18
N MET A 247 -2.84 3.40 2.70
CA MET A 247 -3.00 3.64 1.27
C MET A 247 -1.67 3.65 0.52
N GLU A 248 -0.61 4.18 1.14
CA GLU A 248 0.72 4.15 0.55
C GLU A 248 1.29 2.73 0.51
N GLU A 249 1.10 1.92 1.56
CA GLU A 249 1.53 0.51 1.51
C GLU A 249 0.73 -0.31 0.47
N LEU A 250 -0.51 0.08 0.15
CA LEU A 250 -1.29 -0.52 -0.95
C LEU A 250 -0.96 0.04 -2.35
N SER A 251 -0.11 1.08 -2.46
CA SER A 251 0.19 1.75 -3.73
C SER A 251 0.76 0.82 -4.79
N VAL A 252 1.48 -0.24 -4.40
CA VAL A 252 1.99 -1.26 -5.31
C VAL A 252 0.89 -1.86 -6.20
N PHE A 253 -0.32 -2.07 -5.68
CA PHE A 253 -1.43 -2.64 -6.47
C PHE A 253 -2.14 -1.61 -7.33
N MET A 254 -1.96 -0.32 -7.04
CA MET A 254 -2.49 0.77 -7.85
C MET A 254 -1.54 1.13 -8.99
N ASN A 255 -0.23 0.99 -8.75
CA ASN A 255 0.82 1.43 -9.68
C ASN A 255 1.40 0.29 -10.53
N VAL A 256 1.26 -0.98 -10.11
CA VAL A 256 1.79 -2.15 -10.82
C VAL A 256 0.64 -3.14 -11.13
N PRO A 257 0.04 -3.11 -12.33
CA PRO A 257 -1.08 -3.98 -12.70
C PRO A 257 -0.78 -5.48 -12.55
N GLU A 258 0.46 -5.88 -12.81
CA GLU A 258 0.95 -7.25 -12.65
C GLU A 258 0.88 -7.70 -11.18
N ALA A 259 1.12 -6.79 -10.23
CA ALA A 259 1.03 -7.10 -8.81
C ALA A 259 -0.42 -7.40 -8.37
N TRP A 260 -1.39 -6.64 -8.90
CA TRP A 260 -2.80 -6.88 -8.62
C TRP A 260 -3.28 -8.22 -9.16
N THR A 261 -2.96 -8.53 -10.42
CA THR A 261 -3.33 -9.82 -11.04
C THR A 261 -2.69 -11.01 -10.31
N ALA A 262 -1.43 -10.88 -9.87
CA ALA A 262 -0.75 -11.90 -9.06
C ALA A 262 -1.38 -12.10 -7.67
N VAL A 263 -1.92 -11.06 -7.04
CA VAL A 263 -2.66 -11.18 -5.77
C VAL A 263 -4.04 -11.81 -5.98
N GLN A 264 -4.71 -11.52 -7.09
CA GLN A 264 -6.07 -11.99 -7.34
C GLN A 264 -6.17 -13.52 -7.45
N SER A 265 -5.10 -14.18 -7.89
CA SER A 265 -5.01 -15.64 -7.93
C SER A 265 -4.79 -16.30 -6.55
N ARG A 266 -4.42 -15.51 -5.52
CA ARG A 266 -4.13 -15.99 -4.16
C ARG A 266 -5.24 -15.52 -3.20
N PRO A 267 -6.23 -16.35 -2.83
CA PRO A 267 -7.42 -15.90 -2.09
C PRO A 267 -7.07 -15.24 -0.75
N ALA A 268 -6.13 -15.79 0.01
CA ALA A 268 -5.69 -15.21 1.28
C ALA A 268 -5.08 -13.80 1.10
N ALA A 269 -4.21 -13.63 0.10
CA ALA A 269 -3.60 -12.33 -0.20
C ALA A 269 -4.64 -11.30 -0.66
N ARG A 270 -5.60 -11.73 -1.49
CA ARG A 270 -6.73 -10.89 -1.92
C ARG A 270 -7.54 -10.40 -0.72
N TYR A 271 -7.92 -11.29 0.19
CA TYR A 271 -8.66 -10.90 1.40
C TYR A 271 -7.86 -10.02 2.34
N ALA A 272 -6.54 -10.19 2.42
CA ALA A 272 -5.69 -9.30 3.21
C ALA A 272 -5.69 -7.86 2.65
N VAL A 273 -5.55 -7.70 1.32
CA VAL A 273 -5.65 -6.38 0.67
C VAL A 273 -7.05 -5.76 0.86
N LEU A 274 -8.11 -6.55 0.69
CA LEU A 274 -9.48 -6.08 0.93
C LEU A 274 -9.73 -5.70 2.40
N ALA A 275 -9.12 -6.40 3.36
CA ALA A 275 -9.23 -6.06 4.78
C ALA A 275 -8.57 -4.70 5.07
N VAL A 276 -7.39 -4.43 4.49
CA VAL A 276 -6.75 -3.12 4.59
C VAL A 276 -7.64 -2.03 3.98
N ALA A 277 -8.16 -2.25 2.77
CA ALA A 277 -9.08 -1.32 2.11
C ALA A 277 -10.37 -1.09 2.91
N GLY A 278 -10.91 -2.13 3.55
CA GLY A 278 -12.08 -2.02 4.42
C GLY A 278 -11.83 -1.17 5.66
N VAL A 279 -10.66 -1.33 6.29
CA VAL A 279 -10.21 -0.49 7.41
C VAL A 279 -10.01 0.97 6.97
N CYS A 280 -9.42 1.19 5.79
CA CYS A 280 -9.32 2.52 5.18
C CYS A 280 -10.71 3.18 4.99
N GLY A 281 -11.68 2.42 4.47
CA GLY A 281 -13.07 2.90 4.33
C GLY A 281 -13.73 3.24 5.67
N LEU A 282 -13.48 2.43 6.71
CA LEU A 282 -13.95 2.71 8.06
C LEU A 282 -13.30 3.98 8.64
N TRP A 283 -12.01 4.20 8.43
CA TRP A 283 -11.32 5.43 8.85
C TRP A 283 -11.88 6.66 8.17
N TRP A 284 -12.10 6.60 6.85
CA TRP A 284 -12.73 7.70 6.12
C TRP A 284 -14.14 7.99 6.64
N TRP A 285 -14.96 6.96 6.86
CA TRP A 285 -16.30 7.13 7.44
C TRP A 285 -16.25 7.77 8.83
N MET A 286 -15.36 7.31 9.70
CA MET A 286 -15.24 7.86 11.06
C MET A 286 -14.65 9.28 11.06
N LEU A 287 -13.79 9.63 10.09
CA LEU A 287 -13.35 11.01 9.85
C LEU A 287 -14.53 11.91 9.45
N LEU A 288 -15.39 11.45 8.55
CA LEU A 288 -16.61 12.18 8.16
C LEU A 288 -17.53 12.39 9.38
N MET A 289 -17.82 11.33 10.15
CA MET A 289 -18.65 11.43 11.35
C MET A 289 -18.05 12.38 12.40
N THR A 290 -16.73 12.36 12.55
CA THR A 290 -16.01 13.32 13.42
C THR A 290 -16.18 14.75 12.91
N SER A 291 -16.18 14.94 11.59
CA SER A 291 -16.34 16.25 10.96
C SER A 291 -17.75 16.81 11.14
N VAL A 292 -18.76 15.96 11.20
CA VAL A 292 -20.16 16.35 11.40
C VAL A 292 -20.49 16.66 12.86
N TYR A 293 -20.04 15.83 13.81
CA TYR A 293 -20.59 15.82 15.18
C TYR A 293 -19.71 16.41 16.27
N TYR A 294 -18.39 16.48 16.07
CA TYR A 294 -17.45 16.84 17.14
C TYR A 294 -16.52 17.94 16.70
N HIS A 295 -15.93 18.66 17.67
CA HIS A 295 -14.89 19.69 17.46
C HIS A 295 -15.30 20.94 16.68
N HIS A 296 -14.60 22.03 16.96
CA HIS A 296 -14.65 23.24 16.13
C HIS A 296 -13.79 23.09 14.87
N LEU A 297 -14.01 23.95 13.87
CA LEU A 297 -13.28 23.87 12.60
C LEU A 297 -11.76 23.95 12.79
N ALA A 298 -11.27 24.85 13.65
CA ALA A 298 -9.84 25.02 13.92
C ALA A 298 -9.21 23.75 14.53
N GLU A 299 -9.89 23.11 15.47
CA GLU A 299 -9.46 21.86 16.11
C GLU A 299 -9.39 20.69 15.10
N LYS A 300 -10.35 20.65 14.16
CA LYS A 300 -10.35 19.65 13.07
C LYS A 300 -9.20 19.89 12.10
N LEU A 301 -9.00 21.14 11.67
CA LEU A 301 -7.95 21.53 10.73
C LEU A 301 -6.56 21.27 11.31
N THR A 302 -6.34 21.58 12.58
CA THR A 302 -5.06 21.29 13.27
C THR A 302 -4.83 19.79 13.39
N GLY A 303 -5.85 19.00 13.77
CA GLY A 303 -5.76 17.54 13.79
C GLY A 303 -5.43 16.95 12.42
N LEU A 304 -6.12 17.40 11.37
CA LEU A 304 -5.84 16.95 9.99
C LEU A 304 -4.44 17.35 9.53
N PHE A 305 -4.00 18.57 9.82
CA PHE A 305 -2.65 19.03 9.49
C PHE A 305 -1.58 18.09 10.05
N PHE A 306 -1.62 17.82 11.36
CA PHE A 306 -0.68 16.87 11.97
C PHE A 306 -0.85 15.44 11.44
N GLY A 307 -2.04 15.04 10.99
CA GLY A 307 -2.23 13.73 10.37
C GLY A 307 -1.56 13.60 9.00
N MET A 308 -1.45 14.69 8.24
CA MET A 308 -0.88 14.70 6.89
C MET A 308 0.62 14.98 6.86
N VAL A 309 1.19 15.63 7.89
CA VAL A 309 2.61 16.03 7.93
C VAL A 309 3.56 14.86 7.73
N PHE A 310 3.34 13.74 8.42
CA PHE A 310 4.20 12.56 8.26
C PHE A 310 4.19 12.04 6.83
N TRP A 311 2.99 11.87 6.26
CA TRP A 311 2.82 11.40 4.89
C TRP A 311 3.55 12.30 3.88
N PHE A 312 3.40 13.61 4.03
CA PHE A 312 4.06 14.58 3.14
C PHE A 312 5.60 14.53 3.29
N ALA A 313 6.10 14.54 4.53
CA ALA A 313 7.53 14.51 4.82
C ALA A 313 8.20 13.19 4.40
N THR A 314 7.45 12.08 4.33
CA THR A 314 8.00 10.77 3.98
C THR A 314 7.66 10.36 2.54
N TYR A 315 6.42 10.02 2.25
CA TYR A 315 6.00 9.46 0.95
C TYR A 315 5.95 10.48 -0.19
N VAL A 316 5.75 11.78 0.09
CA VAL A 316 5.76 12.80 -0.97
C VAL A 316 7.16 13.28 -1.29
N THR A 317 8.07 13.26 -0.31
CA THR A 317 9.40 13.87 -0.40
C THR A 317 10.52 12.84 -0.16
N SER A 318 10.79 12.48 1.09
CA SER A 318 12.00 11.74 1.49
C SER A 318 12.13 10.35 0.85
N TYR A 319 11.06 9.55 0.81
CA TYR A 319 11.12 8.17 0.30
C TYR A 319 11.33 8.07 -1.22
N LYS A 320 11.14 9.18 -1.96
CA LYS A 320 11.44 9.25 -3.40
C LYS A 320 12.93 9.43 -3.68
N VAL A 321 13.70 9.90 -2.70
CA VAL A 321 15.12 10.26 -2.86
C VAL A 321 16.05 9.47 -1.97
N LEU A 322 15.57 8.98 -0.81
CA LEU A 322 16.38 8.21 0.12
C LEU A 322 16.57 6.76 -0.37
N PRO A 323 17.78 6.18 -0.21
CA PRO A 323 18.04 4.80 -0.61
C PRO A 323 17.36 3.76 0.29
N PHE A 324 16.86 4.17 1.46
CA PHE A 324 16.14 3.32 2.40
C PHE A 324 15.21 4.19 3.28
N PRO A 325 13.96 3.77 3.57
CA PRO A 325 13.28 2.54 3.17
C PRO A 325 12.61 2.56 1.77
N THR A 326 12.80 3.61 0.98
CA THR A 326 12.22 3.84 -0.38
C THR A 326 10.68 3.75 -0.45
N MET A 327 10.12 4.08 -1.62
CA MET A 327 8.71 3.91 -1.89
C MET A 327 8.30 2.41 -1.94
N PRO A 328 7.05 2.06 -1.56
CA PRO A 328 6.59 0.67 -1.56
C PRO A 328 6.57 -0.01 -2.94
N ASP A 329 6.22 0.71 -3.99
CA ASP A 329 6.19 0.22 -5.38
C ASP A 329 7.60 -0.01 -5.96
N GLN A 330 8.55 0.87 -5.63
CA GLN A 330 9.96 0.69 -5.98
C GLN A 330 10.61 -0.53 -5.31
N ALA A 331 10.12 -0.93 -4.14
CA ALA A 331 10.67 -2.09 -3.43
C ALA A 331 10.41 -3.42 -4.17
N VAL A 332 9.41 -3.50 -5.04
CA VAL A 332 9.06 -4.73 -5.77
C VAL A 332 9.77 -4.85 -7.12
N MET A 333 10.30 -3.75 -7.65
CA MET A 333 10.91 -3.67 -8.99
C MET A 333 12.45 -3.79 -8.98
N LEU A 334 13.06 -4.03 -7.82
CA LEU A 334 14.52 -4.14 -7.61
C LEU A 334 14.89 -5.53 -7.07
#